data_AF-A0A0C9SSK7-F1
#
_entry.id   AF-A0A0C9SSK7-F1
#
_cell.length_a   1.000
_cell.length_b   1.000
_cell.length_c   1.000
_cell.angle_alpha   90.00
_cell.angle_beta   90.00
_cell.angle_gamma   90.00
#
_symmetry.space_group_name_H-M   'P 1'
#
loop_
_entity.id
_entity.type
_entity.pdbx_description
1 polymer ?
#
loop_
_entity_poly.entity_id
_entity_poly.type
_entity_poly.pdbx_seq_one_letter_code
_entity_poly.pdbx_strand_id
1 'polypeptide(L)'
;MQELGPYDHLRRFFRLCIVHFQRNIKALGDSVKAEVRAAMYSLASAEPHPDIQQTLSIIRQGGRKAKAWLMDKENSKFALPALYQPLSLIPPYIWKASPSTTNGNEQAHRNVNRDGVGLTLLAGIMRGYQYDFRTMSSMDLHQTYGVGHRDAASTHVHRAKRAVSRKG
;
A
#
# COMPACT_ATOMS: atom_id res chain seq x y z
N MET A 1 32.18 4.60 -2.06
CA MET A 1 30.71 4.67 -1.94
C MET A 1 30.16 4.29 -3.32
N GLN A 2 29.29 3.28 -3.41
CA GLN A 2 28.78 2.81 -4.70
C GLN A 2 27.75 3.83 -5.22
N GLU A 3 27.91 4.34 -6.44
CA GLU A 3 26.94 5.22 -7.06
C GLU A 3 25.70 4.41 -7.43
N LEU A 4 24.53 4.79 -6.91
CA LEU A 4 23.28 4.07 -7.10
C LEU A 4 22.38 4.82 -8.07
N GLY A 5 21.77 4.11 -9.00
CA GLY A 5 20.73 4.67 -9.85
C GLY A 5 19.42 4.89 -9.07
N PRO A 6 18.49 5.71 -9.60
CA PRO A 6 17.21 5.96 -8.95
C PRO A 6 16.39 4.69 -8.67
N TYR A 7 16.47 3.69 -9.56
CA TYR A 7 15.79 2.41 -9.35
C TYR A 7 16.48 1.52 -8.32
N ASP A 8 17.80 1.62 -8.17
CA ASP A 8 18.52 0.86 -7.14
C ASP A 8 18.17 1.36 -5.74
N HIS A 9 17.95 2.67 -5.60
CA HIS A 9 17.37 3.24 -4.39
C HIS A 9 15.98 2.67 -4.10
N LEU A 10 15.07 2.69 -5.09
CA LEU A 10 13.71 2.16 -4.90
C LEU A 10 13.71 0.69 -4.46
N ARG A 11 14.59 -0.14 -5.03
CA ARG A 11 14.72 -1.56 -4.64
C ARG A 11 15.06 -1.77 -3.16
N ARG A 12 15.58 -0.76 -2.45
CA ARG A 12 16.05 -0.88 -1.06
C ARG A 12 15.05 -0.44 0.00
N PHE A 13 13.98 0.26 -0.37
CA PHE A 13 12.99 0.76 0.61
C PHE A 13 11.55 0.77 0.10
N PHE A 14 11.31 0.70 -1.21
CA PHE A 14 9.97 0.84 -1.76
C PHE A 14 9.26 -0.51 -1.86
N ARG A 15 8.01 -0.55 -1.38
CA ARG A 15 7.10 -1.69 -1.52
C ARG A 15 5.76 -1.24 -2.06
N LEU A 16 5.23 -1.99 -3.02
CA LEU A 16 3.87 -1.77 -3.51
C LEU A 16 2.86 -2.34 -2.53
N CYS A 17 1.73 -1.65 -2.41
CA CYS A 17 0.67 -2.12 -1.55
C CYS A 17 -0.07 -3.30 -2.18
N ILE A 18 -0.10 -4.43 -1.47
CA ILE A 18 -0.69 -5.68 -1.97
C ILE A 18 -2.19 -5.54 -2.24
N VAL A 19 -2.92 -4.75 -1.45
CA VAL A 19 -4.38 -4.56 -1.65
C VAL A 19 -4.66 -3.82 -2.96
N HIS A 20 -3.91 -2.74 -3.24
CA HIS A 20 -4.05 -2.00 -4.49
C HIS A 20 -3.64 -2.83 -5.69
N PHE A 21 -2.53 -3.56 -5.56
CA PHE A 21 -2.10 -4.53 -6.56
C PHE A 21 -3.20 -5.55 -6.87
N GLN A 22 -3.79 -6.14 -5.82
CA GLN A 22 -4.84 -7.14 -5.99
C GLN A 22 -6.12 -6.56 -6.59
N ARG A 23 -6.53 -5.37 -6.15
CA ARG A 23 -7.68 -4.64 -6.69
C ARG A 23 -7.50 -4.34 -8.18
N ASN A 24 -6.30 -3.93 -8.60
CA ASN A 24 -5.98 -3.64 -9.99
C ASN A 24 -6.03 -4.92 -10.86
N ILE A 25 -5.57 -6.06 -10.35
CA ILE A 25 -5.72 -7.35 -11.05
C ILE A 25 -7.20 -7.74 -11.16
N LYS A 26 -7.97 -7.59 -10.08
CA LYS A 26 -9.42 -7.87 -10.08
C LYS A 26 -10.18 -7.00 -11.10
N ALA A 27 -9.79 -5.73 -11.25
CA ALA A 27 -10.38 -4.81 -12.21
C ALA A 27 -10.21 -5.22 -13.68
N LEU A 28 -9.30 -6.16 -13.99
CA LEU A 28 -9.17 -6.71 -15.34
C LEU A 28 -10.36 -7.60 -15.73
N GLY A 29 -11.15 -8.07 -14.75
CA GLY A 29 -12.36 -8.85 -14.98
C GLY A 29 -12.09 -10.08 -15.85
N ASP A 30 -13.08 -10.50 -16.64
CA ASP A 30 -13.03 -11.71 -17.47
C ASP A 30 -12.08 -11.63 -18.66
N SER A 31 -11.41 -10.49 -18.86
CA SER A 31 -10.36 -10.35 -19.87
C SER A 31 -9.11 -11.19 -19.58
N VAL A 32 -9.01 -11.76 -18.37
CA VAL A 32 -7.90 -12.61 -17.93
C VAL A 32 -8.45 -13.90 -17.35
N LYS A 33 -8.00 -15.04 -17.86
CA LYS A 33 -8.38 -16.38 -17.37
C LYS A 33 -7.95 -16.59 -15.92
N ALA A 34 -8.63 -17.48 -15.20
CA ALA A 34 -8.37 -17.74 -13.79
C ALA A 34 -6.91 -18.16 -13.49
N GLU A 35 -6.34 -19.05 -14.31
CA GLU A 35 -4.95 -19.50 -14.19
C GLU A 35 -3.95 -18.35 -14.33
N VAL A 36 -4.12 -17.51 -15.35
CA VAL A 36 -3.30 -16.33 -15.57
C VAL A 36 -3.42 -15.36 -14.40
N ARG A 37 -4.65 -15.17 -13.89
CA ARG A 37 -4.90 -14.31 -12.74
C ARG A 37 -4.21 -14.83 -11.48
N ALA A 38 -4.21 -16.15 -11.26
CA ALA A 38 -3.49 -16.78 -10.16
C ALA A 38 -1.98 -16.54 -10.27
N ALA A 39 -1.40 -16.70 -11.47
CA ALA A 39 0.00 -16.38 -11.74
C ALA A 39 0.31 -14.89 -11.50
N MET A 40 -0.59 -13.98 -11.89
CA MET A 40 -0.42 -12.56 -11.59
C MET A 40 -0.39 -12.29 -10.08
N TYR A 41 -1.29 -12.91 -9.30
CA TYR A 41 -1.30 -12.75 -7.85
C TYR A 41 -0.06 -13.34 -7.17
N SER A 42 0.47 -14.46 -7.66
CA SER A 42 1.63 -15.13 -7.05
C SER A 42 2.93 -14.33 -7.12
N LEU A 43 3.01 -13.34 -8.02
CA LEU A 43 4.15 -12.41 -8.08
C LEU A 43 4.32 -11.57 -6.81
N ALA A 44 3.26 -11.35 -6.04
CA ALA A 44 3.36 -10.64 -4.76
C ALA A 44 3.72 -11.61 -3.63
N SER A 45 5.01 -11.94 -3.52
CA SER A 45 5.52 -12.91 -2.54
C SER A 45 6.76 -12.40 -1.80
N ALA A 46 6.84 -12.76 -0.53
CA ALA A 46 8.07 -12.62 0.25
C ALA A 46 9.01 -13.83 0.05
N GLU A 47 8.46 -14.98 -0.33
CA GLU A 47 9.19 -16.22 -0.53
C GLU A 47 9.57 -16.39 -2.00
N PRO A 48 10.73 -17.01 -2.30
CA PRO A 48 11.09 -17.39 -3.66
C PRO A 48 10.03 -18.22 -4.36
N HIS A 49 9.71 -17.84 -5.59
CA HIS A 49 8.83 -18.61 -6.45
C HIS A 49 9.56 -19.89 -6.90
N PRO A 50 8.90 -21.07 -6.90
CA PRO A 50 9.51 -22.31 -7.38
C PRO A 50 10.04 -22.19 -8.82
N ASP A 51 9.25 -21.55 -9.69
CA ASP A 51 9.67 -21.13 -11.02
C ASP A 51 9.04 -19.77 -11.36
N ILE A 52 9.84 -18.70 -11.26
CA ILE A 52 9.42 -17.35 -11.62
C ILE A 52 9.29 -17.17 -13.14
N GLN A 53 10.12 -17.85 -13.93
CA GLN A 53 10.14 -17.67 -15.39
C GLN A 53 8.92 -18.32 -16.02
N GLN A 54 8.51 -19.51 -15.55
CA GLN A 54 7.27 -20.14 -15.95
C GLN A 54 6.07 -19.24 -15.62
N THR A 55 6.04 -18.66 -14.43
CA THR A 55 4.98 -17.74 -14.00
C THR A 55 4.88 -16.51 -14.91
N LEU A 56 6.02 -15.89 -15.21
CA LEU A 56 6.07 -14.77 -16.16
C LEU A 56 5.62 -15.20 -17.56
N SER A 57 5.98 -16.40 -18.01
CA SER A 57 5.55 -16.96 -19.30
C SER A 57 4.03 -17.15 -19.38
N ILE A 58 3.41 -17.71 -18.34
CA ILE A 58 1.94 -17.85 -18.23
C ILE A 58 1.26 -16.49 -18.38
N ILE A 59 1.79 -15.46 -17.73
CA ILE A 59 1.22 -14.10 -17.79
C ILE A 59 1.41 -13.49 -19.19
N ARG A 60 2.58 -13.64 -19.82
CA ARG A 60 2.85 -13.15 -21.19
C ARG A 60 1.91 -13.78 -22.22
N GLN A 61 1.56 -15.05 -22.04
CA GLN A 61 0.67 -15.80 -22.92
C GLN A 61 -0.82 -15.63 -22.57
N GLY A 62 -1.13 -14.97 -21.44
CA GLY A 62 -2.48 -14.79 -20.90
C GLY A 62 -3.39 -13.79 -21.62
N GLY A 63 -3.08 -13.45 -22.88
CA GLY A 63 -3.84 -12.51 -23.70
C GLY A 63 -3.38 -11.05 -23.59
N ARG A 64 -4.03 -10.16 -24.37
CA ARG A 64 -3.59 -8.76 -24.54
C ARG A 64 -3.49 -7.98 -23.23
N LYS A 65 -4.50 -8.08 -22.36
CA LYS A 65 -4.52 -7.31 -21.09
C LYS A 65 -3.47 -7.84 -20.10
N ALA A 66 -3.29 -9.15 -19.97
CA ALA A 66 -2.28 -9.73 -19.09
C ALA A 66 -0.87 -9.38 -19.55
N LYS A 67 -0.60 -9.51 -20.87
CA LYS A 67 0.68 -9.10 -21.46
C LYS A 67 0.97 -7.62 -21.26
N ALA A 68 0.00 -6.74 -21.54
CA ALA A 68 0.17 -5.30 -21.34
C ALA A 68 0.41 -4.96 -19.87
N TRP A 69 -0.31 -5.61 -18.95
CA TRP A 69 -0.10 -5.44 -17.51
C TRP A 69 1.31 -5.85 -17.07
N LEU A 70 1.84 -6.96 -17.59
CA LEU A 70 3.19 -7.40 -17.24
C LEU A 70 4.25 -6.48 -17.84
N MET A 71 4.09 -6.07 -19.11
CA MET A 71 4.98 -5.11 -19.75
C MET A 71 5.05 -3.79 -18.96
N ASP A 72 3.92 -3.30 -18.42
CA ASP A 72 3.92 -2.13 -17.53
C ASP A 72 4.80 -2.34 -16.28
N LYS A 73 4.74 -3.53 -15.66
CA LYS A 73 5.59 -3.85 -14.50
C LYS A 73 7.07 -3.94 -14.86
N GLU A 74 7.39 -4.57 -15.98
CA GLU A 74 8.77 -4.69 -16.47
C GLU A 74 9.35 -3.32 -16.86
N ASN A 75 8.59 -2.51 -17.61
CA ASN A 75 9.02 -1.19 -18.09
C ASN A 75 9.19 -0.17 -16.97
N SER A 76 8.44 -0.30 -15.88
CA SER A 76 8.57 0.58 -14.71
C SER A 76 9.92 0.43 -13.99
N LYS A 77 10.65 -0.68 -14.18
CA LYS A 77 11.92 -1.04 -13.53
C LYS A 77 11.89 -1.18 -11.99
N PHE A 78 10.88 -0.63 -11.30
CA PHE A 78 10.75 -0.73 -9.84
C PHE A 78 9.62 -1.66 -9.39
N ALA A 79 8.57 -1.89 -10.21
CA ALA A 79 7.36 -2.53 -9.70
C ALA A 79 7.56 -4.00 -9.30
N LEU A 80 8.33 -4.78 -10.06
CA LEU A 80 8.60 -6.18 -9.72
C LEU A 80 9.41 -6.32 -8.42
N PRO A 81 10.54 -5.61 -8.21
CA PRO A 81 11.22 -5.57 -6.91
C PRO A 81 10.37 -5.04 -5.75
N ALA A 82 9.39 -4.18 -6.03
CA ALA A 82 8.49 -3.65 -5.01
C ALA A 82 7.35 -4.62 -4.63
N LEU A 83 7.11 -5.67 -5.44
CA LEU A 83 6.10 -6.71 -5.19
C LEU A 83 6.71 -8.02 -4.69
N TYR A 84 7.91 -8.34 -5.15
CA TYR A 84 8.56 -9.63 -4.96
C TYR A 84 9.89 -9.47 -4.23
N GLN A 85 9.93 -9.93 -2.98
CA GLN A 85 11.06 -9.69 -2.08
C GLN A 85 12.41 -10.19 -2.62
N PRO A 86 12.51 -11.36 -3.27
CA PRO A 86 13.79 -11.83 -3.81
C PRO A 86 14.40 -10.95 -4.91
N LEU A 87 13.60 -10.10 -5.57
CA LEU A 87 14.12 -9.07 -6.50
C LEU A 87 14.40 -7.73 -5.80
N SER A 88 13.82 -7.54 -4.62
CA SER A 88 14.10 -6.43 -3.73
C SER A 88 15.49 -6.56 -3.10
N LEU A 89 16.04 -5.43 -2.68
CA LEU A 89 17.21 -5.35 -1.82
C LEU A 89 16.82 -5.08 -0.35
N ILE A 90 15.52 -5.07 -0.04
CA ILE A 90 15.01 -5.00 1.33
C ILE A 90 15.26 -6.35 2.02
N PRO A 91 15.91 -6.37 3.19
CA PRO A 91 16.11 -7.60 3.96
C PRO A 91 14.78 -8.32 4.29
N PRO A 92 14.72 -9.66 4.22
CA PRO A 92 13.47 -10.42 4.41
C PRO A 92 12.77 -10.11 5.74
N TYR A 93 13.52 -9.92 6.82
CA TYR A 93 12.94 -9.60 8.13
C TYR A 93 12.25 -8.22 8.14
N ILE A 94 12.84 -7.22 7.47
CA ILE A 94 12.24 -5.88 7.30
C ILE A 94 10.99 -5.96 6.42
N TRP A 95 11.09 -6.72 5.32
CA TRP A 95 9.97 -6.94 4.40
C TRP A 95 8.77 -7.56 5.12
N LYS A 96 9.01 -8.61 5.92
CA LYS A 96 7.96 -9.33 6.68
C LYS A 96 7.42 -8.50 7.86
N ALA A 97 8.24 -7.65 8.49
CA ALA A 97 7.81 -6.76 9.56
C ALA A 97 6.90 -5.62 9.06
N SER A 98 7.05 -5.21 7.80
CA SER A 98 6.28 -4.12 7.23
C SER A 98 4.88 -4.60 6.77
N PRO A 99 3.79 -4.00 7.27
CA PRO A 99 2.43 -4.40 6.89
C PRO A 99 2.21 -4.28 5.39
N SER A 100 1.73 -5.37 4.77
CA SER A 100 1.44 -5.42 3.33
C SER A 100 0.12 -4.76 2.94
N THR A 101 -0.67 -4.32 3.92
CA THR A 101 -2.06 -3.86 3.74
C THR A 101 -2.20 -2.34 3.89
N THR A 102 -3.18 -1.78 3.17
CA THR A 102 -3.39 -0.33 3.07
C THR A 102 -3.88 0.34 4.33
N ASN A 103 -4.37 -0.39 5.35
CA ASN A 103 -5.17 0.25 6.39
C ASN A 103 -4.41 1.36 7.14
N GLY A 104 -3.08 1.20 7.33
CA GLY A 104 -2.24 2.26 7.88
C GLY A 104 -1.99 3.38 6.87
N ASN A 105 -1.55 3.04 5.66
CA ASN A 105 -1.14 4.02 4.66
C ASN A 105 -2.32 4.80 4.08
N GLU A 106 -3.41 4.16 3.65
CA GLU A 106 -4.64 4.83 3.18
C GLU A 106 -5.26 5.72 4.27
N GLN A 107 -5.23 5.30 5.56
CA GLN A 107 -5.69 6.17 6.65
C GLN A 107 -4.76 7.37 6.84
N ALA A 108 -3.44 7.20 6.76
CA ALA A 108 -2.48 8.29 6.82
C ALA A 108 -2.70 9.28 5.66
N HIS A 109 -2.81 8.78 4.43
CA HIS A 109 -3.14 9.58 3.25
C HIS A 109 -4.48 10.31 3.42
N ARG A 110 -5.51 9.65 3.94
CA ARG A 110 -6.81 10.31 4.20
C ARG A 110 -6.69 11.41 5.25
N ASN A 111 -5.92 11.19 6.31
CA ASN A 111 -5.75 12.18 7.37
C ASN A 111 -4.96 13.39 6.88
N VAL A 112 -3.88 13.18 6.11
CA VAL A 112 -3.11 14.25 5.46
C VAL A 112 -3.97 14.99 4.42
N ASN A 113 -4.71 14.26 3.59
CA ASN A 113 -5.57 14.87 2.57
C ASN A 113 -6.73 15.68 3.18
N ARG A 114 -7.18 15.36 4.40
CA ARG A 114 -8.15 16.20 5.14
C ARG A 114 -7.57 17.56 5.50
N ASP A 115 -6.25 17.67 5.62
CA ASP A 115 -5.58 18.95 5.87
C ASP A 115 -5.43 19.78 4.59
N GLY A 116 -5.63 19.20 3.41
CA GLY A 116 -5.70 19.90 2.12
C GLY A 116 -5.11 19.08 0.96
N VAL A 117 -5.66 19.25 -0.24
CA VAL A 117 -5.12 18.70 -1.50
C VAL A 117 -4.85 19.83 -2.49
N GLY A 118 -3.87 19.66 -3.38
CA GLY A 118 -3.53 20.68 -4.40
C GLY A 118 -2.76 21.90 -3.86
N LEU A 119 -1.97 21.72 -2.79
CA LEU A 119 -1.18 22.79 -2.19
C LEU A 119 0.06 23.12 -3.04
N THR A 120 0.51 24.37 -2.97
CA THR A 120 1.86 24.74 -3.45
C THR A 120 2.92 23.97 -2.66
N LEU A 121 4.12 23.76 -3.21
CA LEU A 121 5.16 22.95 -2.58
C LEU A 121 5.47 23.40 -1.14
N LEU A 122 5.63 24.71 -0.93
CA LEU A 122 5.87 25.28 0.40
C LEU A 122 4.71 25.02 1.36
N ALA A 123 3.47 25.24 0.90
CA ALA A 123 2.28 24.98 1.71
C ALA A 123 2.17 23.49 2.06
N GLY A 124 2.49 22.58 1.13
CA GLY A 124 2.57 21.14 1.38
C GLY A 124 3.57 20.77 2.47
N ILE A 125 4.79 21.34 2.42
CA ILE A 125 5.82 21.12 3.45
C ILE A 125 5.36 21.61 4.82
N MET A 126 4.84 22.84 4.89
CA MET A 126 4.35 23.41 6.16
C MET A 126 3.19 22.60 6.74
N ARG A 127 2.26 22.14 5.90
CA ARG A 127 1.11 21.32 6.32
C ARG A 127 1.55 19.94 6.81
N GLY A 128 2.48 19.31 6.09
CA GLY A 128 3.10 18.04 6.49
C GLY A 128 3.76 18.15 7.86
N TYR A 129 4.56 19.19 8.08
CA TYR A 129 5.19 19.46 9.37
C TYR A 129 4.17 19.60 10.52
N GLN A 130 3.09 20.35 10.31
CA GLN A 130 2.01 20.49 11.30
C GLN A 130 1.29 19.17 11.58
N TYR A 131 1.07 18.35 10.55
CA TYR A 131 0.48 17.03 10.69
C TYR A 131 1.38 16.10 11.53
N ASP A 132 2.68 16.07 11.24
CA ASP A 132 3.64 15.25 11.97
C ASP A 132 3.70 15.65 13.44
N PHE A 133 3.73 16.96 13.74
CA PHE A 133 3.71 17.47 15.11
C PHE A 133 2.46 17.00 15.88
N ARG A 134 1.26 17.16 15.29
CA ARG A 134 0.01 16.70 15.91
C ARG A 134 -0.01 15.19 16.12
N THR A 135 0.54 14.42 15.17
CA THR A 135 0.61 12.97 15.26
C THR A 135 1.53 12.54 16.41
N MET A 136 2.70 13.17 16.54
CA MET A 136 3.62 12.92 17.65
C MET A 136 2.99 13.25 19.00
N SER A 137 2.37 14.43 19.15
CA SER A 137 1.70 14.80 20.40
C SER A 137 0.56 13.83 20.75
N SER A 138 -0.18 13.34 19.76
CA SER A 138 -1.24 12.35 20.00
C SER A 138 -0.69 10.98 20.41
N MET A 139 0.47 10.57 19.89
CA MET A 139 1.13 9.33 20.30
C MET A 139 1.61 9.42 21.75
N ASP A 140 2.21 10.55 22.11
CA ASP A 140 2.67 10.82 23.48
C ASP A 140 1.49 10.84 24.47
N LEU A 141 0.41 11.56 24.15
CA LEU A 141 -0.81 11.58 24.95
C LEU A 141 -1.40 10.19 25.17
N HIS A 142 -1.42 9.36 24.13
CA HIS A 142 -1.92 7.99 24.23
C HIS A 142 -0.99 7.12 25.09
N GLN A 143 0.33 7.29 24.97
CA GLN A 143 1.29 6.56 25.79
C GLN A 143 1.22 6.96 27.26
N THR A 144 1.06 8.25 27.57
CA THR A 144 1.01 8.75 28.95
C THR A 144 -0.34 8.52 29.63
N TYR A 145 -1.44 8.71 28.90
CA TYR A 145 -2.79 8.78 29.50
C TYR A 145 -3.78 7.75 28.92
N GLY A 146 -3.37 6.94 27.95
CA GLY A 146 -4.25 6.00 27.26
C GLY A 146 -5.24 6.66 26.29
N VAL A 147 -5.23 7.99 26.17
CA VAL A 147 -6.22 8.74 25.38
C VAL A 147 -5.86 8.68 23.90
N GLY A 148 -6.66 7.97 23.11
CA GLY A 148 -6.50 7.86 21.66
C GLY A 148 -7.09 9.05 20.89
N HIS A 149 -6.60 9.27 19.66
CA HIS A 149 -7.12 10.33 18.76
C HIS A 149 -8.66 10.24 18.54
N ARG A 150 -9.24 9.04 18.62
CA ARG A 150 -10.69 8.81 18.46
C ARG A 150 -11.44 8.59 19.77
N ASP A 151 -10.82 8.88 20.91
CA ASP A 151 -11.52 8.78 22.18
C ASP A 151 -12.58 9.86 22.28
N ALA A 152 -13.81 9.46 21.95
CA ALA A 152 -15.00 10.16 22.31
C ALA A 152 -15.52 9.52 23.61
N ALA A 153 -15.81 10.34 24.62
CA ALA A 153 -16.51 9.88 25.80
C ALA A 153 -17.77 9.11 25.37
N SER A 154 -17.96 7.89 25.88
CA SER A 154 -19.11 7.03 25.56
C SER A 154 -20.40 7.54 26.22
N THR A 155 -20.75 8.80 25.98
CA THR A 155 -21.93 9.41 26.58
C THR A 155 -23.20 8.66 26.13
N HIS A 156 -24.13 8.44 27.07
CA HIS A 156 -25.43 7.83 26.79
C HIS A 156 -26.14 8.49 25.58
N VAL A 157 -25.92 9.80 25.39
CA VAL A 157 -26.44 10.60 24.29
C VAL A 157 -25.97 10.10 22.90
N HIS A 158 -24.69 9.73 22.74
CA HIS A 158 -24.17 9.22 21.46
C HIS A 158 -24.71 7.82 21.14
N ARG A 159 -24.91 6.97 22.16
CA ARG A 159 -25.57 5.67 22.00
C ARG A 159 -27.04 5.81 21.60
N ALA A 160 -27.77 6.70 22.26
CA ALA A 160 -29.17 7.00 21.93
C ALA A 160 -29.33 7.52 20.49
N LYS A 161 -28.46 8.44 20.03
CA LYS A 161 -28.49 8.96 18.65
C LYS A 161 -28.29 7.87 17.59
N ARG A 162 -27.43 6.88 17.83
CA ARG A 162 -27.21 5.75 16.88
C ARG A 162 -28.37 4.75 16.88
N ALA A 163 -29.04 4.57 18.01
CA ALA A 163 -30.19 3.66 18.12
C ALA A 163 -31.43 4.20 17.38
N VAL A 164 -31.62 5.52 17.34
CA VAL A 164 -32.78 6.16 16.69
C VAL A 164 -32.78 6.03 15.16
N SER A 165 -31.62 5.83 14.52
CA SER A 165 -31.52 5.78 13.05
C SER A 165 -31.73 4.39 12.43
N ARG A 166 -32.10 3.37 13.22
CA ARG A 166 -32.49 2.02 12.74
C ARG A 166 -33.99 1.80 12.87
N LYS A 167 -34.80 2.63 12.20
CA LYS A 167 -36.16 2.29 11.76
C LYS A 167 -36.45 3.05 10.47
N GLY A 168 -36.73 2.31 9.40
CA GLY A 168 -36.95 2.78 8.03
C GLY A 168 -36.25 1.85 7.06
#